data_AF-A0AAU0L9R1-F1
#
_entry.id   AF-A0AAU0L9R1-F1
#
_cell.length_a   1.000
_cell.length_b   1.000
_cell.length_c   1.000
_cell.angle_alpha   90.00
_cell.angle_beta   90.00
_cell.angle_gamma   90.00
#
_symmetry.space_group_name_H-M   'P 1'
#
loop_
_entity.id
_entity.type
_entity.pdbx_description
1 polymer ?
#
loop_
_entity_poly.entity_id
_entity_poly.type
_entity_poly.pdbx_seq_one_letter_code
_entity_poly.pdbx_strand_id
1 'polypeptide(L)'
;MIHFIQIDGAGRILRSGSAPFRHLKDLPGANGSFRRVPHPVPDPNAFYWDGGLVAVPAAPSSFHRFDVASRSWTLDLAQAWAAVRAQRDARLAACDWVTLRAQETGDPVPGRWLAYRQALRDITDQADPLAIVWPTPPA
;
A
#
# COMPACT_ATOMS: atom_id res chain seq x y z
N MET A 1 -29.63 -15.82 16.46
CA MET A 1 -28.35 -15.81 15.71
C MET A 1 -27.38 -14.91 16.46
N ILE A 2 -26.11 -15.29 16.55
CA ILE A 2 -25.05 -14.43 17.08
C ILE A 2 -24.13 -13.98 15.93
N HIS A 3 -23.59 -12.78 16.06
CA HIS A 3 -22.51 -12.28 15.22
C HIS A 3 -21.22 -12.32 16.00
N PHE A 4 -20.13 -12.71 15.34
CA PHE A 4 -18.84 -12.84 15.98
C PHE A 4 -17.71 -12.38 15.07
N ILE A 5 -16.59 -12.08 15.70
CA ILE A 5 -15.29 -11.89 15.07
C ILE A 5 -14.28 -12.80 15.74
N GLN A 6 -13.26 -13.21 14.99
CA GLN A 6 -12.06 -13.81 15.54
C GLN A 6 -10.94 -12.76 15.45
N ILE A 7 -10.23 -12.55 16.55
CA ILE A 7 -9.14 -11.57 16.62
C ILE A 7 -7.80 -12.24 16.94
N ASP A 8 -6.69 -11.65 16.50
CA ASP A 8 -5.37 -12.06 16.98
C ASP A 8 -5.01 -11.42 18.33
N GLY A 9 -3.79 -11.67 18.82
CA GLY A 9 -3.30 -11.09 20.07
C GLY A 9 -3.11 -9.56 20.04
N ALA A 10 -3.04 -8.96 18.86
CA ALA A 10 -2.95 -7.51 18.68
C ALA A 10 -4.32 -6.85 18.55
N GLY A 11 -5.40 -7.63 18.43
CA GLY A 11 -6.76 -7.13 18.23
C GLY A 11 -7.15 -6.98 16.75
N ARG A 12 -6.34 -7.46 15.81
CA ARG A 12 -6.70 -7.48 14.38
C ARG A 12 -7.82 -8.47 14.15
N ILE A 13 -8.84 -8.10 13.38
CA ILE A 13 -9.90 -9.02 12.98
C ILE A 13 -9.37 -9.95 11.88
N LEU A 14 -9.35 -11.24 12.17
CA LEU A 14 -8.93 -12.29 11.24
C LEU A 14 -10.12 -12.77 10.39
N ARG A 15 -11.32 -12.77 10.98
CA ARG A 15 -12.58 -13.08 10.29
C ARG A 15 -13.79 -12.55 11.06
N SER A 16 -14.89 -12.36 10.36
CA SER A 16 -16.22 -12.11 10.91
C SER A 16 -17.20 -13.19 10.44
N GLY A 17 -18.30 -13.38 11.17
CA GLY A 17 -19.30 -14.37 10.82
C GLY A 17 -20.57 -14.28 11.64
N SER A 18 -21.54 -15.10 11.25
CA SER A 18 -22.83 -15.24 11.95
C SER A 18 -23.16 -16.72 12.13
N ALA A 19 -23.74 -17.09 13.28
CA ALA A 19 -24.09 -18.48 13.56
C ALA A 19 -25.39 -18.59 14.36
N PRO A 20 -26.13 -19.71 14.25
CA PRO A 20 -27.42 -19.88 14.93
C PRO A 20 -27.31 -20.11 16.45
N PHE A 21 -26.11 -20.33 16.99
CA PHE A 21 -25.86 -20.59 18.41
C PHE A 21 -26.35 -19.47 19.33
N ARG A 22 -26.67 -19.84 20.58
CA ARG A 22 -27.10 -18.88 21.63
C ARG A 22 -25.90 -18.21 22.29
N HIS A 23 -24.81 -18.94 22.52
CA HIS A 23 -23.59 -18.41 23.10
C HIS A 23 -22.37 -18.69 22.22
N LEU A 24 -21.35 -17.83 22.33
CA LEU A 24 -20.13 -17.94 21.53
C LEU A 24 -19.35 -19.22 21.83
N LYS A 25 -19.33 -19.66 23.09
CA LYS A 25 -18.69 -20.89 23.55
C LYS A 25 -19.28 -22.17 22.95
N ASP A 26 -20.51 -22.10 22.42
CA ASP A 26 -21.18 -23.25 21.83
C ASP A 26 -20.70 -23.49 20.38
N LEU A 27 -19.99 -22.53 19.78
CA LEU A 27 -19.44 -22.64 18.44
C LEU A 27 -18.25 -23.62 18.41
N PRO A 28 -18.22 -24.58 17.47
CA PRO A 28 -17.08 -25.49 17.33
C PRO A 28 -15.76 -24.74 17.11
N GLY A 29 -14.75 -25.07 17.91
CA GLY A 29 -13.43 -24.43 17.85
C GLY A 29 -13.37 -23.00 18.40
N ALA A 30 -14.42 -22.52 19.08
CA ALA A 30 -14.37 -21.26 19.81
C ALA A 30 -13.33 -21.33 20.94
N ASN A 31 -12.51 -20.29 21.02
CA ASN A 31 -11.51 -20.12 22.06
C ASN A 31 -11.47 -18.65 22.49
N GLY A 32 -10.46 -18.27 23.29
CA GLY A 32 -10.29 -16.90 23.79
C GLY A 32 -10.07 -15.82 22.71
N SER A 33 -9.92 -16.18 21.44
CA SER A 33 -9.76 -15.24 20.32
C SER A 33 -11.09 -14.74 19.75
N PHE A 34 -12.23 -15.34 20.10
CA PHE A 34 -13.52 -14.92 19.54
C PHE A 34 -14.16 -13.84 20.40
N ARG A 35 -14.82 -12.87 19.75
CA ARG A 35 -15.63 -11.83 20.40
C ARG A 35 -17.02 -11.79 19.78
N ARG A 36 -18.04 -11.59 20.60
CA ARG A 36 -19.40 -11.34 20.13
C ARG A 36 -19.52 -9.87 19.73
N VAL A 37 -20.14 -9.61 18.57
CA VAL A 37 -20.41 -8.26 18.07
C VAL A 37 -21.92 -8.07 17.93
N PRO A 38 -22.43 -6.82 18.04
CA PRO A 38 -23.87 -6.56 17.95
C PRO A 38 -24.41 -6.75 16.53
N HIS A 39 -23.58 -6.55 15.50
CA HIS A 39 -23.95 -6.64 14.09
C HIS A 39 -22.85 -7.35 13.29
N PRO A 40 -23.15 -7.91 12.10
CA PRO A 40 -22.12 -8.41 11.20
C PRO A 40 -21.10 -7.33 10.85
N VAL A 41 -19.81 -7.69 10.79
CA VAL A 41 -18.75 -6.80 10.29
C VAL A 41 -18.59 -7.05 8.79
N PRO A 42 -18.92 -6.07 7.92
CA PRO A 42 -18.90 -6.27 6.46
C PRO A 42 -17.50 -6.48 5.90
N ASP A 43 -16.52 -5.70 6.40
CA ASP A 43 -15.12 -5.80 5.98
C ASP A 43 -14.20 -5.89 7.22
N PRO A 44 -13.59 -7.07 7.48
CA PRO A 44 -12.60 -7.24 8.54
C PRO A 44 -11.39 -6.29 8.46
N ASN A 45 -11.02 -5.79 7.29
CA ASN A 45 -9.89 -4.87 7.14
C ASN A 45 -10.27 -3.42 7.48
N ALA A 46 -11.56 -3.08 7.47
CA ALA A 46 -12.05 -1.76 7.82
C ALA A 46 -12.19 -1.55 9.34
N PHE A 47 -12.03 -2.60 10.15
CA PHE A 47 -12.22 -2.53 11.61
C PHE A 47 -11.19 -3.35 12.38
N TYR A 48 -10.97 -2.99 13.64
CA TYR A 48 -10.17 -3.76 14.60
C TYR A 48 -10.82 -3.75 15.99
N TRP A 49 -10.28 -4.56 16.91
CA TRP A 49 -10.79 -4.69 18.27
C TRP A 49 -9.91 -3.95 19.29
N ASP A 50 -10.49 -2.97 19.98
CA ASP A 50 -9.89 -2.24 21.10
C ASP A 50 -10.89 -2.12 22.26
N GLY A 51 -11.22 -3.26 22.89
CA GLY A 51 -12.33 -3.32 23.86
C GLY A 51 -13.72 -3.17 23.23
N GLY A 52 -13.78 -2.93 21.92
CA GLY A 52 -14.96 -2.76 21.10
C GLY A 52 -14.57 -2.69 19.63
N LEU A 53 -15.56 -2.64 18.74
CA LEU A 53 -15.35 -2.52 17.31
C LEU A 53 -14.99 -1.07 16.96
N VAL A 54 -13.79 -0.87 16.43
CA VAL A 54 -13.29 0.47 16.04
C VAL A 54 -12.95 0.47 14.56
N ALA A 55 -13.35 1.53 13.85
CA ALA A 55 -13.03 1.70 12.44
C ALA A 55 -11.54 2.00 12.27
N VAL A 56 -10.91 1.36 11.29
CA VAL A 56 -9.57 1.74 10.83
C VAL A 56 -9.71 3.12 10.17
N PRO A 57 -8.87 4.11 10.54
CA PRO A 57 -8.91 5.44 9.91
C PRO A 57 -8.63 5.33 8.41
N ALA A 58 -8.82 6.41 7.65
CA ALA A 58 -8.42 6.41 6.24
C ALA A 58 -6.89 6.30 6.10
N ALA A 59 -6.43 5.51 5.13
CA ALA A 59 -5.01 5.40 4.81
C ALA A 59 -4.50 6.71 4.19
N PRO A 60 -3.34 7.25 4.63
CA PRO A 60 -2.75 8.43 3.99
C PRO A 60 -2.35 8.18 2.54
N SER A 61 -1.95 6.94 2.21
CA SER A 61 -1.69 6.50 0.84
C SER A 61 -1.82 4.98 0.72
N SER A 62 -1.81 4.47 -0.53
CA SER A 62 -1.83 3.04 -0.82
C SER A 62 -0.59 2.27 -0.32
N PHE A 63 0.47 2.98 0.06
CA PHE A 63 1.71 2.40 0.59
C PHE A 63 1.71 2.31 2.11
N HIS A 64 0.64 2.74 2.78
CA HIS A 64 0.52 2.62 4.23
C HIS A 64 -0.22 1.34 4.61
N ARG A 65 0.31 0.65 5.61
CA ARG A 65 -0.33 -0.49 6.27
C ARG A 65 -0.69 -0.11 7.70
N PHE A 66 -1.91 -0.38 8.11
CA PHE A 66 -2.34 -0.10 9.47
C PHE A 66 -1.73 -1.13 10.40
N ASP A 67 -0.97 -0.66 11.38
CA ASP A 67 -0.47 -1.49 12.46
C ASP A 67 -1.44 -1.41 13.63
N VAL A 68 -2.14 -2.50 13.90
CA VAL A 68 -3.16 -2.58 14.96
C VAL A 68 -2.51 -2.49 16.35
N ALA A 69 -1.26 -2.95 16.51
CA ALA A 69 -0.58 -2.93 17.80
C ALA A 69 -0.24 -1.50 18.24
N SER A 70 0.29 -0.69 17.30
CA SER A 70 0.58 0.74 17.54
C SER A 70 -0.58 1.67 17.23
N ARG A 71 -1.66 1.15 16.62
CA ARG A 71 -2.85 1.89 16.16
C ARG A 71 -2.49 3.06 15.26
N SER A 72 -1.52 2.82 14.39
CA SER A 72 -0.92 3.86 13.55
C SER A 72 -0.65 3.35 12.15
N TRP A 73 -0.43 4.27 11.23
CA TRP A 73 -0.06 3.95 9.86
C TRP A 73 1.44 3.80 9.73
N THR A 74 1.87 2.66 9.21
CA THR A 74 3.27 2.40 8.89
C THR A 74 3.47 2.44 7.38
N LEU A 75 4.41 3.25 6.92
CA LEU A 75 4.78 3.32 5.50
C LEU A 75 5.55 2.05 5.09
N ASP A 76 5.07 1.37 4.05
CA ASP A 76 5.83 0.37 3.32
C ASP A 76 6.79 1.07 2.35
N LEU A 77 7.96 1.43 2.89
CA LEU A 77 8.99 2.18 2.18
C LEU A 77 9.49 1.41 0.95
N ALA A 78 9.57 0.08 1.04
CA ALA A 78 10.03 -0.76 -0.07
C ALA A 78 9.04 -0.74 -1.23
N GLN A 79 7.74 -0.88 -0.93
CA GLN A 79 6.68 -0.80 -1.94
C GLN A 79 6.59 0.58 -2.58
N ALA A 80 6.71 1.65 -1.78
CA ALA A 80 6.70 3.02 -2.29
C ALA A 80 7.86 3.25 -3.28
N TRP A 81 9.10 2.86 -2.92
CA TRP A 81 10.24 2.98 -3.83
C TRP A 81 10.15 2.07 -5.05
N ALA A 82 9.54 0.89 -4.93
CA ALA A 82 9.30 0.02 -6.07
C ALA A 82 8.38 0.71 -7.11
N ALA A 83 7.33 1.39 -6.66
CA ALA A 83 6.46 2.15 -7.53
C ALA A 83 7.18 3.33 -8.21
N VAL A 84 8.02 4.07 -7.48
CA VAL A 84 8.83 5.15 -8.06
C VAL A 84 9.76 4.60 -9.15
N ARG A 85 10.47 3.51 -8.88
CA ARG A 85 11.38 2.88 -9.87
C ARG A 85 10.63 2.41 -11.11
N ALA A 86 9.46 1.79 -10.95
CA ALA A 86 8.63 1.40 -12.09
C ALA A 86 8.23 2.61 -12.94
N GLN A 87 7.85 3.73 -12.31
CA GLN A 87 7.48 4.95 -13.02
C GLN A 87 8.68 5.63 -13.70
N ARG A 88 9.88 5.54 -13.10
CA ARG A 88 11.14 5.97 -13.70
C ARG A 88 11.44 5.18 -14.96
N ASP A 89 11.39 3.86 -14.85
CA ASP A 89 11.74 2.95 -15.94
C ASP A 89 10.77 3.14 -17.12
N ALA A 90 9.48 3.35 -16.85
CA ALA A 90 8.49 3.70 -17.87
C ALA A 90 8.84 5.03 -18.60
N ARG A 91 9.29 6.06 -17.87
CA ARG A 91 9.69 7.34 -18.48
C ARG A 91 10.99 7.24 -19.27
N LEU A 92 11.95 6.43 -18.82
CA LEU A 92 13.18 6.14 -19.56
C LEU A 92 12.84 5.42 -20.87
N ALA A 93 12.01 4.38 -20.81
CA ALA A 93 11.55 3.63 -21.99
C ALA A 93 10.85 4.55 -23.01
N ALA A 94 10.00 5.46 -22.55
CA ALA A 94 9.29 6.40 -23.42
C ALA A 94 10.20 7.34 -24.22
N CYS A 95 11.46 7.54 -23.80
CA CYS A 95 12.44 8.37 -24.50
C CYS A 95 13.64 7.58 -25.05
N ASP A 96 13.57 6.25 -25.10
CA ASP A 96 14.65 5.43 -25.67
C ASP A 96 14.84 5.68 -27.17
N TRP A 97 13.76 6.05 -27.87
CA TRP A 97 13.82 6.42 -29.29
C TRP A 97 14.84 7.53 -29.58
N VAL A 98 15.08 8.44 -28.62
CA VAL A 98 16.05 9.54 -28.79
C VAL A 98 17.47 8.99 -28.88
N THR A 99 17.77 8.00 -28.04
CA THR A 99 19.08 7.37 -28.01
C THR A 99 19.28 6.49 -29.25
N LEU A 100 18.22 5.77 -29.66
CA LEU A 100 18.23 4.97 -30.88
C LEU A 100 18.47 5.83 -32.13
N ARG A 101 17.73 6.94 -32.28
CA ARG A 101 17.93 7.87 -33.40
C ARG A 101 19.37 8.38 -33.48
N ALA A 102 19.95 8.77 -32.33
CA ALA A 102 21.34 9.25 -32.27
C ALA A 102 22.33 8.17 -32.75
N GLN A 103 22.12 6.91 -32.35
CA GLN A 103 22.94 5.79 -32.81
C GLN A 103 22.79 5.52 -34.31
N GLU A 104 21.57 5.58 -34.84
CA GLU A 104 21.31 5.30 -36.27
C GLU A 104 21.82 6.40 -37.21
N THR A 105 21.72 7.66 -36.78
CA THR A 105 22.12 8.83 -37.60
C THR A 105 23.59 9.19 -37.44
N GLY A 106 24.25 8.71 -36.38
CA GLY A 106 25.60 9.14 -36.00
C GLY A 106 25.64 10.52 -35.32
N ASP A 107 24.50 11.19 -35.18
CA ASP A 107 24.38 12.46 -34.48
C ASP A 107 24.36 12.23 -32.95
N PRO A 108 24.93 13.16 -32.15
CA PRO A 108 24.88 13.04 -30.70
C PRO A 108 23.44 13.20 -30.17
N VAL A 109 23.15 12.54 -29.04
CA VAL A 109 21.90 12.75 -28.30
C VAL A 109 21.78 14.23 -27.92
N PRO A 110 20.64 14.90 -28.18
CA PRO A 110 20.50 16.31 -27.82
C PRO A 110 20.69 16.53 -26.31
N GLY A 111 21.50 17.52 -25.92
CA GLY A 111 21.89 17.72 -24.52
C GLY A 111 20.72 17.82 -23.53
N ARG A 112 19.61 18.43 -23.95
CA ARG A 112 18.35 18.49 -23.17
C ARG A 112 17.77 17.11 -22.85
N TRP A 113 17.86 16.16 -23.77
CA TRP A 113 17.39 14.79 -23.57
C TRP A 113 18.36 13.98 -22.71
N LEU A 114 19.67 14.24 -22.84
CA LEU A 114 20.68 13.65 -21.95
C LEU A 114 20.44 14.10 -20.50
N ALA A 115 20.26 15.40 -20.26
CA ALA A 115 19.97 15.97 -18.95
C ALA A 115 18.66 15.41 -18.36
N TYR A 116 17.60 15.33 -19.16
CA TYR A 116 16.32 14.74 -18.74
C TYR A 116 16.47 13.27 -18.33
N ARG A 117 17.14 12.44 -19.15
CA ARG A 117 17.36 11.02 -18.84
C ARG A 117 18.25 10.83 -17.61
N GLN A 118 19.22 11.71 -17.38
CA GLN A 118 20.03 11.69 -16.17
C GLN A 118 19.19 12.03 -14.93
N ALA A 119 18.41 13.10 -14.98
CA ALA A 119 17.51 13.49 -13.89
C ALA A 119 16.48 12.39 -13.54
N LEU A 120 16.04 11.59 -14.52
CA LEU A 120 15.23 10.40 -14.25
C LEU A 120 16.00 9.31 -13.49
N ARG A 121 17.27 9.07 -13.81
CA ARG A 121 18.09 8.05 -13.11
C ARG A 121 18.36 8.46 -11.66
N ASP A 122 18.53 9.75 -11.42
CA ASP A 122 18.81 10.33 -10.11
C ASP A 122 17.54 10.46 -9.24
N ILE A 123 16.37 10.03 -9.72
CA ILE A 123 15.09 10.17 -9.00
C ILE A 123 15.09 9.48 -7.62
N THR A 124 15.87 8.40 -7.48
CA THR A 124 15.97 7.63 -6.23
C THR A 124 16.84 8.29 -5.18
N ASP A 125 17.50 9.40 -5.51
CA ASP A 125 18.30 10.19 -4.57
C ASP A 125 17.45 11.22 -3.82
N GLN A 126 16.18 11.39 -4.22
CA GLN A 126 15.21 12.19 -3.46
C GLN A 126 14.86 11.52 -2.13
N ALA A 127 14.52 12.32 -1.13
CA ALA A 127 14.32 11.84 0.24
C ALA A 127 13.01 11.06 0.44
N ASP A 128 11.95 11.41 -0.29
CA ASP A 128 10.59 10.92 -0.03
C ASP A 128 9.95 10.29 -1.29
N PRO A 129 9.66 8.98 -1.28
CA PRO A 129 8.99 8.32 -2.40
C PRO A 129 7.52 8.73 -2.58
N LEU A 130 6.91 9.38 -1.59
CA LEU A 130 5.54 9.89 -1.69
C LEU A 130 5.47 11.31 -2.30
N ALA A 131 6.59 12.02 -2.36
CA ALA A 131 6.69 13.41 -2.80
C ALA A 131 7.76 13.60 -3.90
N ILE A 132 7.86 12.65 -4.84
CA ILE A 132 8.84 12.71 -5.93
C ILE A 132 8.54 13.85 -6.91
N VAL A 133 9.54 14.70 -7.13
CA VAL A 133 9.51 15.71 -8.18
C VAL A 133 10.08 15.12 -9.47
N TRP A 134 9.23 14.96 -10.48
CA TRP A 134 9.62 14.41 -11.78
C TRP A 134 10.11 15.51 -12.74
N PRO A 135 11.21 15.29 -13.49
CA PRO A 135 11.63 16.23 -14.52
C PRO A 135 10.57 16.30 -15.63
N THR A 136 10.48 17.45 -16.31
CA THR A 136 9.58 17.65 -17.45
C THR A 136 10.28 17.23 -18.74
N PRO A 137 9.64 16.43 -19.62
CA PRO A 137 10.24 16.03 -20.88
C PRO A 137 10.51 17.26 -21.78
N PRO A 138 11.65 17.32 -22.50
CA PRO A 138 11.91 18.36 -23.47
C PRO A 138 10.92 18.34 -24.64
N ALA A 139 10.65 19.52 -25.22
CA ALA A 139 9.81 19.68 -26.42
C ALA A 139 10.47 19.15 -27.71
#